data_AF-A0A1Y1XSV9-F1
#
_entry.id   AF-A0A1Y1XSV9-F1
#
_cell.length_a   1.000
_cell.length_b   1.000
_cell.length_c   1.000
_cell.angle_alpha   90.00
_cell.angle_beta   90.00
_cell.angle_gamma   90.00
#
_symmetry.space_group_name_H-M   'P 1'
#
loop_
_entity.id
_entity.type
_entity.pdbx_description
1 polymer ?
#
loop_
_entity_poly.entity_id
_entity_poly.type
_entity_poly.pdbx_seq_one_letter_code
_entity_poly.pdbx_strand_id
1 'polypeptide(L)'
;MKFSTASIPIAIALAAGATAAPVGSPSQCNGWAVSSLEHAAGPKPSTFSSNDKVIVKWTSADSQVTTIREVDLFSAKDHQFLHTQYRSYPGVSVSNGQLPFTLSVPLCLQRDGEYYIRVYSSTPGQDMDCYSQTPVFKLTPDPKGNFTQCTN
;
A
#
# COMPACT_ATOMS: atom_id res chain seq x y z
N MET A 1 -59.82 42.52 -8.45
CA MET A 1 -59.03 41.47 -9.13
C MET A 1 -58.18 40.80 -8.08
N LYS A 2 -58.42 39.50 -7.82
CA LYS A 2 -57.67 38.69 -6.84
C LYS A 2 -56.36 38.24 -7.50
N PHE A 3 -55.21 38.61 -6.93
CA PHE A 3 -53.93 37.98 -7.27
C PHE A 3 -53.51 37.13 -6.08
N SER A 4 -53.54 35.82 -6.29
CA SER A 4 -53.11 34.80 -5.34
C SER A 4 -51.64 34.52 -5.64
N THR A 5 -50.74 34.93 -4.75
CA THR A 5 -49.30 34.71 -4.91
C THR A 5 -48.93 33.34 -4.33
N ALA A 6 -48.83 32.34 -5.20
CA ALA A 6 -48.34 31.02 -4.82
C ALA A 6 -46.81 31.09 -4.59
N SER A 7 -46.37 30.75 -3.38
CA SER A 7 -44.95 30.66 -3.03
C SER A 7 -44.41 29.28 -3.43
N ILE A 8 -43.37 29.24 -4.26
CA ILE A 8 -42.69 28.00 -4.68
C ILE A 8 -41.51 27.77 -3.72
N PRO A 9 -41.48 26.69 -2.92
CA PRO A 9 -40.29 26.34 -2.15
C PRO A 9 -39.26 25.69 -3.08
N ILE A 10 -38.14 26.38 -3.31
CA ILE A 10 -36.96 25.82 -3.97
C ILE A 10 -36.24 24.95 -2.94
N ALA A 11 -36.33 23.62 -3.10
CA ALA A 11 -35.52 22.67 -2.34
C ALA A 11 -34.10 22.67 -2.90
N ILE A 12 -33.14 23.19 -2.12
CA ILE A 12 -31.71 23.10 -2.42
C ILE A 12 -31.26 21.69 -2.05
N ALA A 13 -31.06 20.83 -3.03
CA ALA A 13 -30.44 19.53 -2.83
C ALA A 13 -28.95 19.72 -2.55
N LEU A 14 -28.51 19.49 -1.30
CA LEU A 14 -27.09 19.34 -0.99
C LEU A 14 -26.60 18.04 -1.63
N ALA A 15 -25.93 18.15 -2.77
CA ALA A 15 -25.13 17.06 -3.31
C ALA A 15 -23.93 16.86 -2.36
N ALA A 16 -23.99 15.81 -1.55
CA ALA A 16 -22.80 15.30 -0.86
C ALA A 16 -21.84 14.75 -1.93
N GLY A 17 -20.91 15.60 -2.38
CA GLY A 17 -19.80 15.18 -3.20
C GLY A 17 -18.91 14.29 -2.35
N ALA A 18 -19.05 12.97 -2.50
CA ALA A 18 -18.03 12.03 -2.09
C ALA A 18 -16.77 12.35 -2.91
N THR A 19 -15.83 13.09 -2.34
CA THR A 19 -14.51 13.27 -2.93
C THR A 19 -13.78 11.94 -2.78
N ALA A 20 -14.02 11.03 -3.74
CA ALA A 20 -13.07 9.96 -3.98
C ALA A 20 -11.73 10.63 -4.29
N ALA A 21 -10.66 10.19 -3.62
CA ALA A 21 -9.30 10.61 -3.97
C ALA A 21 -9.10 10.37 -5.48
N PRO A 22 -8.41 11.28 -6.20
CA PRO A 22 -8.15 11.08 -7.62
C PRO A 22 -7.38 9.77 -7.78
N VAL A 23 -8.07 8.73 -8.22
CA VAL A 23 -7.43 7.57 -8.79
C VAL A 23 -6.76 8.05 -10.06
N GLY A 24 -5.44 7.92 -10.15
CA GLY A 24 -4.69 8.25 -11.37
C GLY A 24 -5.36 7.60 -12.56
N SER A 25 -5.24 8.21 -13.74
CA SER A 25 -5.80 7.56 -14.93
C SER A 25 -5.13 6.20 -15.07
N PRO A 26 -5.89 5.07 -15.16
CA PRO A 26 -5.31 3.72 -15.15
C PRO A 26 -4.20 3.51 -16.18
N SER A 27 -4.24 4.29 -17.27
CA SER A 27 -3.21 4.32 -18.32
C SER A 27 -1.83 4.78 -17.85
N GLN A 28 -1.73 5.66 -16.86
CA GLN A 28 -0.45 6.20 -16.39
C GLN A 28 0.33 5.20 -15.52
N CYS A 29 -0.38 4.25 -14.91
CA CYS A 29 0.20 3.17 -14.12
C CYS A 29 0.53 1.93 -14.96
N ASN A 30 0.18 1.89 -16.25
CA ASN A 30 0.46 0.73 -17.10
C ASN A 30 1.95 0.41 -17.12
N GLY A 31 2.32 -0.87 -16.97
CA GLY A 31 3.73 -1.29 -16.88
C GLY A 31 4.36 -1.14 -15.50
N TRP A 32 3.65 -0.58 -14.51
CA TRP A 32 4.05 -0.60 -13.11
C TRP A 32 3.77 -1.99 -12.50
N ALA A 33 4.82 -2.69 -12.07
CA ALA A 33 4.68 -3.97 -11.39
C ALA A 33 5.75 -4.18 -10.32
N VAL A 34 5.36 -4.78 -9.21
CA VAL A 34 6.25 -5.13 -8.09
C VAL A 34 6.60 -6.61 -8.14
N SER A 35 7.88 -6.94 -7.97
CA SER A 35 8.40 -8.31 -7.95
C SER A 35 8.25 -8.95 -6.56
N SER A 36 8.61 -10.24 -6.43
CA SER A 36 8.70 -10.91 -5.14
C SER A 36 9.61 -10.17 -4.16
N LEU A 37 9.24 -10.22 -2.86
CA LEU A 37 10.11 -9.75 -1.80
C LEU A 37 11.37 -10.64 -1.74
N GLU A 38 12.53 -10.04 -1.54
CA GLU A 38 13.80 -10.76 -1.46
C GLU A 38 14.55 -10.45 -0.16
N HIS A 39 15.30 -11.41 0.35
CA HIS A 39 16.30 -11.15 1.40
C HIS A 39 17.44 -10.31 0.85
N ALA A 40 17.80 -9.22 1.53
CA ALA A 40 18.83 -8.28 1.07
C ALA A 40 20.24 -8.87 1.12
N ALA A 41 20.53 -9.71 2.11
CA ALA A 41 21.83 -10.33 2.31
C ALA A 41 21.72 -11.63 3.11
N GLY A 42 22.70 -12.51 2.95
CA GLY A 42 22.79 -13.76 3.72
C GLY A 42 22.02 -14.94 3.11
N PRO A 43 21.77 -15.99 3.90
CA PRO A 43 20.95 -17.13 3.50
C PRO A 43 19.58 -16.64 3.01
N LYS A 44 19.03 -17.30 1.99
CA LYS A 44 17.70 -16.99 1.43
C LYS A 44 16.70 -18.06 1.88
N PRO A 45 16.26 -18.07 3.15
CA PRO A 45 15.23 -19.00 3.59
C PRO A 45 13.94 -18.78 2.81
N SER A 46 13.08 -19.80 2.79
CA SER A 46 11.78 -19.76 2.10
C SER A 46 10.73 -18.88 2.80
N THR A 47 11.00 -18.46 4.03
CA THR A 47 10.17 -17.57 4.84
C THR A 47 10.96 -16.33 5.26
N PHE A 48 10.23 -15.31 5.71
CA PHE A 48 10.80 -14.08 6.25
C PHE A 48 10.56 -14.01 7.76
N SER A 49 11.35 -13.23 8.47
CA SER A 49 11.19 -12.94 9.90
C SER A 49 11.05 -11.43 10.10
N SER A 50 10.40 -11.05 11.21
CA SER A 50 10.41 -9.65 11.62
C SER A 50 11.85 -9.21 11.89
N ASN A 51 12.19 -8.01 11.45
CA ASN A 51 13.52 -7.39 11.40
C ASN A 51 14.47 -7.89 10.30
N ASP A 52 14.02 -8.75 9.38
CA ASP A 52 14.83 -9.10 8.21
C ASP A 52 15.12 -7.87 7.35
N LYS A 53 16.36 -7.79 6.85
CA LYS A 53 16.71 -6.83 5.80
C LYS A 53 16.21 -7.39 4.48
N VAL A 54 15.26 -6.72 3.88
CA VAL A 54 14.58 -7.16 2.64
C VAL A 54 14.72 -6.11 1.55
N ILE A 55 14.51 -6.54 0.31
CA ILE A 55 14.49 -5.70 -0.89
C ILE A 55 13.18 -5.97 -1.62
N VAL A 56 12.49 -4.91 -2.00
CA VAL A 56 11.43 -4.95 -3.02
C VAL A 56 11.97 -4.38 -4.32
N LYS A 57 11.66 -5.03 -5.44
CA LYS A 57 12.04 -4.60 -6.80
C LYS A 57 10.80 -4.34 -7.64
N TRP A 58 10.96 -3.59 -8.71
CA TRP A 58 9.85 -3.25 -9.59
C TRP A 58 10.28 -3.05 -11.05
N THR A 59 9.28 -3.06 -11.93
CA THR A 59 9.38 -2.63 -13.33
C THR A 59 8.50 -1.41 -13.53
N SER A 60 8.99 -0.45 -14.32
CA SER A 60 8.28 0.80 -14.58
C SER A 60 8.47 1.34 -16.01
N ALA A 61 9.09 0.56 -16.90
CA ALA A 61 9.58 1.04 -18.20
C ALA A 61 8.48 1.67 -19.07
N ASP A 62 7.26 1.12 -19.00
CA ASP A 62 6.12 1.60 -19.79
C ASP A 62 5.15 2.48 -18.97
N SER A 63 5.53 2.83 -17.74
CA SER A 63 4.70 3.62 -16.81
C SER A 63 5.15 5.07 -16.72
N GLN A 64 4.25 5.94 -16.26
CA GLN A 64 4.57 7.32 -15.89
C GLN A 64 4.92 7.47 -14.41
N VAL A 65 5.11 6.36 -13.68
CA VAL A 65 5.51 6.41 -12.26
C VAL A 65 6.87 7.07 -12.15
N THR A 66 7.05 7.93 -11.15
CA THR A 66 8.30 8.67 -10.91
C THR A 66 8.90 8.37 -9.54
N THR A 67 8.07 8.18 -8.52
CA THR A 67 8.55 7.97 -7.16
C THR A 67 7.76 6.91 -6.41
N ILE A 68 8.45 6.18 -5.54
CA ILE A 68 7.86 5.34 -4.51
C ILE A 68 7.68 6.16 -3.24
N ARG A 69 6.49 6.10 -2.68
CA ARG A 69 6.08 6.95 -1.55
C ARG A 69 5.95 6.15 -0.27
N GLU A 70 5.34 4.98 -0.39
CA GLU A 70 4.94 4.18 0.74
C GLU A 70 4.96 2.68 0.41
N VAL A 71 5.31 1.89 1.41
CA VAL A 71 5.32 0.44 1.35
C VAL A 71 4.59 -0.05 2.58
N ASP A 72 3.52 -0.80 2.35
CA ASP A 72 2.61 -1.25 3.38
C ASP A 72 2.49 -2.76 3.40
N LEU A 73 2.40 -3.32 4.60
CA LEU A 73 2.16 -4.73 4.86
C LEU A 73 0.67 -4.98 5.01
N PHE A 74 0.20 -6.02 4.35
CA PHE A 74 -1.17 -6.48 4.40
C PHE A 74 -1.24 -7.96 4.78
N SER A 75 -2.31 -8.34 5.46
CA SER A 75 -2.70 -9.73 5.65
C SER A 75 -3.17 -10.30 4.31
N ALA A 76 -2.67 -11.47 3.92
CA ALA A 76 -3.14 -12.14 2.71
C ALA A 76 -4.51 -12.81 2.90
N LYS A 77 -4.93 -13.04 4.15
CA LYS A 77 -6.17 -13.76 4.48
C LYS A 77 -7.42 -12.91 4.26
N ASP A 78 -7.37 -11.65 4.66
CA ASP A 78 -8.52 -10.72 4.68
C ASP A 78 -8.21 -9.36 4.03
N HIS A 79 -7.01 -9.20 3.46
CA HIS A 79 -6.56 -7.98 2.81
C HIS A 79 -6.53 -6.76 3.73
N GLN A 80 -6.48 -6.97 5.05
CA GLN A 80 -6.40 -5.88 6.01
C GLN A 80 -5.01 -5.23 5.97
N PHE A 81 -4.98 -3.90 5.99
CA PHE A 81 -3.76 -3.14 6.24
C PHE A 81 -3.27 -3.43 7.66
N LEU A 82 -1.98 -3.76 7.79
CA LEU A 82 -1.37 -4.14 9.06
C LEU A 82 -0.39 -3.09 9.53
N HIS A 83 0.57 -2.71 8.68
CA HIS A 83 1.68 -1.85 9.10
C HIS A 83 2.41 -1.20 7.93
N THR A 84 2.68 0.09 8.03
CA THR A 84 3.57 0.78 7.09
C THR A 84 5.02 0.39 7.34
N GLN A 85 5.66 -0.21 6.34
CA GLN A 85 7.05 -0.67 6.36
C GLN A 85 8.04 0.45 6.05
N TYR A 86 7.62 1.35 5.16
CA TYR A 86 8.46 2.44 4.69
C TYR A 86 7.58 3.59 4.21
N ARG A 87 7.96 4.83 4.53
CA ARG A 87 7.35 6.04 4.00
C ARG A 87 8.44 7.08 3.76
N SER A 88 8.36 7.79 2.63
CA SER A 88 9.32 8.85 2.29
C SER A 88 8.66 10.02 1.57
N TYR A 89 9.11 11.23 1.90
CA TYR A 89 8.73 12.48 1.23
C TYR A 89 9.99 13.26 0.81
N PRO A 90 10.16 13.63 -0.48
CA PRO A 90 9.21 13.53 -1.58
C PRO A 90 9.09 12.12 -2.20
N GLY A 91 9.80 11.11 -1.69
CA GLY A 91 9.74 9.74 -2.19
C GLY A 91 11.07 9.29 -2.78
N VAL A 92 11.16 8.01 -3.12
CA VAL A 92 12.35 7.39 -3.72
C VAL A 92 12.17 7.30 -5.21
N SER A 93 13.17 7.72 -5.99
CA SER A 93 13.10 7.62 -7.46
C SER A 93 12.88 6.18 -7.90
N VAL A 94 11.91 5.98 -8.78
CA VAL A 94 11.62 4.69 -9.42
C VAL A 94 12.82 4.17 -10.23
N SER A 95 13.69 5.05 -10.73
CA SER A 95 14.90 4.68 -11.47
C SER A 95 15.89 3.84 -10.66
N ASN A 96 15.76 3.80 -9.34
CA ASN A 96 16.59 2.96 -8.49
C ASN A 96 16.30 1.46 -8.69
N GLY A 97 15.12 1.10 -9.24
CA GLY A 97 14.70 -0.27 -9.54
C GLY A 97 14.44 -1.16 -8.32
N GLN A 98 14.85 -0.71 -7.14
CA GLN A 98 14.72 -1.45 -5.89
C GLN A 98 14.72 -0.53 -4.67
N LEU A 99 14.14 -1.03 -3.58
CA LEU A 99 14.14 -0.38 -2.26
C LEU A 99 14.50 -1.40 -1.17
N PRO A 100 15.67 -1.27 -0.53
CA PRO A 100 15.99 -2.02 0.66
C PRO A 100 15.28 -1.41 1.89
N PHE A 101 14.73 -2.24 2.76
CA PHE A 101 14.14 -1.82 4.04
C PHE A 101 14.23 -2.94 5.09
N THR A 102 13.83 -2.63 6.32
CA THR A 102 13.73 -3.63 7.40
C THR A 102 12.27 -4.04 7.54
N LEU A 103 11.97 -5.32 7.39
CA LEU A 103 10.61 -5.84 7.50
C LEU A 103 10.15 -5.77 8.96
N SER A 104 9.30 -4.80 9.28
CA SER A 104 8.77 -4.57 10.63
C SER A 104 7.41 -5.21 10.75
N VAL A 105 7.30 -6.27 11.55
CA VAL A 105 6.02 -6.94 11.82
C VAL A 105 5.79 -7.01 13.33
N PRO A 106 4.80 -6.27 13.88
CA PRO A 106 4.42 -6.36 15.28
C PRO A 106 4.15 -7.80 15.70
N LEU A 107 4.54 -8.18 16.93
CA LEU A 107 4.51 -9.56 17.40
C LEU A 107 3.16 -10.25 17.13
N CYS A 108 2.06 -9.60 17.48
CA CYS A 108 0.73 -10.19 17.30
C CYS A 108 0.33 -10.40 15.84
N LEU A 109 0.87 -9.59 14.93
CA LEU A 109 0.63 -9.68 13.50
C LEU A 109 1.56 -10.67 12.80
N GLN A 110 2.41 -11.41 13.52
CA GLN A 110 3.22 -12.48 12.93
C GLN A 110 2.45 -13.80 12.85
N ARG A 111 1.26 -13.89 13.49
CA ARG A 111 0.47 -15.12 13.61
C ARG A 111 -0.38 -15.45 12.38
N ASP A 112 -0.65 -14.48 11.52
CA ASP A 112 -1.56 -14.65 10.36
C ASP A 112 -0.97 -15.52 9.25
N GLY A 113 0.35 -15.79 9.30
CA GLY A 113 1.05 -16.78 8.50
C GLY A 113 1.39 -16.37 7.07
N GLU A 114 0.54 -15.59 6.40
CA GLU A 114 0.70 -15.17 5.00
C GLU A 114 0.41 -13.68 4.79
N TYR A 115 1.29 -13.01 4.05
CA TYR A 115 1.28 -11.55 3.88
C TYR A 115 1.68 -11.16 2.47
N TYR A 116 1.37 -9.93 2.08
CA TYR A 116 1.95 -9.30 0.91
C TYR A 116 2.32 -7.85 1.21
N ILE A 117 3.22 -7.30 0.41
CA ILE A 117 3.57 -5.88 0.44
C ILE A 117 2.84 -5.18 -0.70
N ARG A 118 2.22 -4.04 -0.43
CA ARG A 118 1.76 -3.10 -1.44
C ARG A 118 2.72 -1.91 -1.49
N VAL A 119 3.13 -1.54 -2.70
CA VAL A 119 4.01 -0.39 -2.95
C VAL A 119 3.18 0.69 -3.63
N TYR A 120 3.05 1.82 -2.95
CA TYR A 120 2.37 3.01 -3.44
C TYR A 120 3.37 3.96 -4.09
N SER A 121 2.97 4.51 -5.22
CA SER A 121 3.82 5.25 -6.13
C SER A 121 3.06 6.39 -6.79
N SER A 122 3.80 7.39 -7.24
CA SER A 122 3.25 8.64 -7.75
C SER A 122 3.63 8.86 -9.21
N THR A 123 2.66 9.35 -9.99
CA THR A 123 2.88 9.96 -11.31
C THR A 123 3.04 11.49 -11.18
N PRO A 124 3.51 12.21 -12.22
CA PRO A 124 3.68 13.66 -12.14
C PRO A 124 2.39 14.39 -11.74
N GLY A 125 2.46 15.15 -10.65
CA GLY A 125 1.34 15.98 -10.18
C GLY A 125 0.24 15.23 -9.42
N GLN A 126 0.40 13.92 -9.18
CA GLN A 126 -0.50 13.09 -8.39
C GLN A 126 0.27 12.41 -7.26
N ASP A 127 -0.34 12.19 -6.10
CA ASP A 127 0.31 11.50 -4.98
C ASP A 127 -0.34 10.13 -4.74
N MET A 128 0.49 9.09 -4.72
CA MET A 128 0.08 7.70 -4.44
C MET A 128 -1.05 7.18 -5.33
N ASP A 129 -1.10 7.63 -6.57
CA ASP A 129 -2.15 7.32 -7.55
C ASP A 129 -1.96 5.96 -8.25
N CYS A 130 -0.76 5.39 -8.15
CA CYS A 130 -0.43 4.05 -8.64
C CYS A 130 -0.01 3.14 -7.49
N TYR A 131 -0.47 1.88 -7.49
CA TYR A 131 0.05 0.85 -6.60
C TYR A 131 0.21 -0.49 -7.30
N SER A 132 1.12 -1.31 -6.80
CA SER A 132 1.26 -2.72 -7.17
C SER A 132 1.69 -3.51 -5.93
N GLN A 133 1.59 -4.84 -5.97
CA GLN A 133 1.85 -5.68 -4.81
C GLN A 133 2.76 -6.86 -5.14
N THR A 134 3.50 -7.32 -4.14
CA THR A 134 4.25 -8.56 -4.22
C THR A 134 3.30 -9.75 -4.29
N PRO A 135 3.76 -10.90 -4.81
CA PRO A 135 3.18 -12.19 -4.44
C PRO A 135 3.15 -12.38 -2.91
N VAL A 136 2.29 -13.30 -2.46
CA VAL A 136 2.17 -13.66 -1.05
C VAL A 136 3.47 -14.32 -0.57
N PHE A 137 3.90 -13.98 0.63
CA PHE A 137 5.02 -14.60 1.34
C PHE A 137 4.62 -14.97 2.77
N LYS A 138 5.44 -15.83 3.39
CA LYS A 138 5.22 -16.32 4.76
C LYS A 138 6.18 -15.70 5.75
N LEU A 139 5.68 -15.46 6.96
CA LEU A 139 6.51 -15.12 8.10
C LEU A 139 6.76 -16.34 8.98
N THR A 140 8.00 -16.48 9.47
CA THR A 140 8.33 -17.30 10.61
C THR A 140 8.05 -16.49 11.88
N PRO A 141 7.12 -16.93 12.75
CA PRO A 141 6.86 -16.26 14.02
C PRO A 141 8.12 -16.25 14.90
N ASP A 142 8.30 -15.19 15.67
CA ASP A 142 9.39 -15.13 16.66
C ASP A 142 9.29 -16.32 17.64
N PRO A 143 10.29 -17.21 17.68
CA PRO A 143 10.26 -18.40 18.55
C PRO A 143 10.30 -18.05 20.04
N LYS A 144 10.70 -16.82 20.40
CA LYS A 144 10.71 -16.29 21.77
C LYS A 144 9.56 -15.33 22.04
N GLY A 145 8.70 -15.10 21.04
CA GLY A 145 7.57 -14.19 21.13
C GLY A 145 6.54 -14.65 22.16
N ASN A 146 6.17 -13.77 23.11
CA ASN A 146 5.04 -14.03 24.00
C ASN A 146 3.72 -13.58 23.35
N PHE A 147 3.07 -14.50 22.64
CA PHE A 147 1.83 -14.21 21.94
C PHE A 147 0.55 -14.32 22.80
N THR A 148 0.67 -14.55 24.11
CA THR A 148 -0.50 -14.66 25.01
C THR A 148 -1.29 -13.37 25.13
N GLN A 149 -0.64 -12.23 24.83
CA GLN A 149 -1.24 -10.89 24.86
C GLN A 149 -1.96 -10.53 23.55
N CYS A 150 -1.89 -11.39 22.54
CA CYS A 150 -2.50 -11.13 21.24
C CYS A 150 -3.95 -11.60 21.28
N THR A 151 -4.86 -10.64 21.48
CA THR A 151 -6.30 -10.86 21.35
C THR A 151 -6.68 -10.88 19.87
N ASN A 152 -7.52 -11.84 19.48
CA ASN A 152 -8.11 -11.90 18.14
C ASN A 152 -9.05 -10.73 17.88
#